data_AF-A0A0H1REE3-F1
#
_entry.id   AF-A0A0H1REE3-F1
#
_cell.length_a   1.000
_cell.length_b   1.000
_cell.length_c   1.000
_cell.angle_alpha   90.00
_cell.angle_beta   90.00
_cell.angle_gamma   90.00
#
_symmetry.space_group_name_H-M   'P 1'
#
loop_
_entity.id
_entity.type
_entity.pdbx_description
1 polymer ?
#
loop_
_entity_poly.entity_id
_entity_poly.type
_entity_poly.pdbx_seq_one_letter_code
_entity_poly.pdbx_strand_id
1 'polypeptide(L)'
;MLQPYTNLQKLGQENLEAAIKAAGAFSTNAQAIANETAEFARKSFEHNSATFEKLIGAQSLEKAIEVQTSYAKGAYESLVAQSSKMGALYTALATDTFKPFEGLLSKTMKA
;
A
#
# COMPACT_ATOMS: atom_id res chain seq x y z
N MET A 1 -34.12 26.58 25.49
CA MET A 1 -34.11 25.54 24.44
C MET A 1 -32.86 25.67 23.55
N LEU A 2 -31.67 25.38 24.09
CA LEU A 2 -30.39 25.51 23.36
C LEU A 2 -29.80 24.16 22.89
N GLN A 3 -30.34 23.04 23.39
CA GLN A 3 -29.84 21.68 23.08
C GLN A 3 -29.75 21.35 21.58
N PRO A 4 -30.70 21.75 20.70
CA PRO A 4 -30.60 21.47 19.27
C PRO A 4 -29.35 22.10 18.64
N TYR A 5 -29.03 23.34 19.03
CA TYR A 5 -27.86 24.07 18.54
C TYR A 5 -26.55 23.46 19.05
N THR A 6 -26.50 23.06 20.33
CA THR A 6 -25.31 22.41 20.92
C THR A 6 -25.03 21.04 20.28
N ASN A 7 -26.08 20.29 19.93
CA ASN A 7 -25.94 19.00 19.25
C ASN A 7 -25.44 19.16 17.80
N LEU A 8 -25.96 20.14 17.06
CA LEU A 8 -25.49 20.49 15.71
C LEU A 8 -24.01 20.90 15.71
N GLN A 9 -23.61 21.73 16.68
CA GLN A 9 -22.22 22.17 16.82
C GLN A 9 -21.28 21.00 17.14
N LYS A 10 -21.68 20.10 18.05
CA LYS A 10 -20.91 18.87 18.35
C LYS A 10 -20.78 17.96 17.15
N LEU A 11 -21.87 17.74 16.41
CA LEU A 11 -21.85 16.92 15.20
C LEU A 11 -20.91 17.52 14.15
N GLY A 12 -20.90 18.84 13.97
CA GLY A 12 -19.95 19.53 13.10
C GLY A 12 -18.48 19.33 13.53
N GLN A 13 -18.20 19.40 14.84
CA GLN A 13 -16.86 19.15 15.39
C GLN A 13 -16.42 17.69 15.20
N GLU A 14 -17.27 16.72 15.52
CA GLU A 14 -16.96 15.29 15.37
C GLU A 14 -16.69 14.94 13.89
N ASN A 15 -17.43 15.53 12.94
CA ASN A 15 -17.18 15.36 11.51
C ASN A 15 -15.84 15.96 11.06
N LEU A 16 -15.48 17.15 11.55
CA LEU A 16 -14.21 17.78 11.24
C LEU A 16 -13.03 16.96 11.79
N GLU A 17 -13.14 16.46 13.03
CA GLU A 17 -12.13 15.60 13.63
C GLU A 17 -11.97 14.29 12.85
N ALA A 18 -13.07 13.66 12.43
CA ALA A 18 -13.04 12.46 11.60
C ALA A 18 -12.37 12.73 10.24
N ALA A 19 -12.67 13.86 9.60
CA ALA A 19 -12.07 14.26 8.33
C ALA A 19 -10.55 14.49 8.46
N ILE A 20 -10.09 15.15 9.53
CA ILE A 20 -8.66 15.35 9.80
C ILE A 20 -7.95 13.99 9.99
N LYS A 21 -8.55 13.09 10.77
CA LYS A 21 -8.00 11.73 10.98
C LYS A 21 -7.94 10.94 9.67
N ALA A 22 -8.98 11.00 8.86
CA ALA A 22 -9.04 10.34 7.55
C ALA A 22 -7.97 10.88 6.60
N ALA A 23 -7.78 12.20 6.54
CA ALA A 23 -6.73 12.82 5.73
C ALA A 23 -5.32 12.41 6.19
N GLY A 24 -5.10 12.33 7.50
CA GLY A 24 -3.85 11.83 8.08
C GLY A 24 -3.59 10.36 7.70
N ALA A 25 -4.59 9.50 7.89
CA ALA A 25 -4.51 8.08 7.53
C ALA A 25 -4.25 7.86 6.03
N PHE A 26 -4.93 8.64 5.17
CA PHE A 26 -4.69 8.63 3.73
C PHE A 26 -3.24 8.99 3.41
N SER A 27 -2.74 10.10 3.96
CA SER A 27 -1.37 10.58 3.70
C SER A 27 -0.33 9.53 4.10
N THR A 28 -0.44 8.95 5.30
CA THR A 28 0.47 7.91 5.77
C THR A 28 0.44 6.65 4.88
N ASN A 29 -0.75 6.17 4.52
CA ASN A 29 -0.87 4.98 3.68
C ASN A 29 -0.38 5.24 2.23
N ALA A 30 -0.63 6.44 1.69
CA ALA A 30 -0.09 6.85 0.39
C ALA A 30 1.45 6.87 0.40
N GLN A 31 2.07 7.37 1.48
CA GLN A 31 3.52 7.31 1.66
C GLN A 31 4.03 5.87 1.73
N ALA A 32 3.32 4.98 2.43
CA ALA A 32 3.70 3.56 2.49
C ALA A 32 3.67 2.89 1.11
N ILE A 33 2.66 3.18 0.28
CA ILE A 33 2.56 2.71 -1.11
C ILE A 33 3.72 3.23 -1.96
N ALA A 34 4.03 4.53 -1.85
CA ALA A 34 5.13 5.14 -2.59
C ALA A 34 6.48 4.52 -2.22
N ASN A 35 6.73 4.35 -0.92
CA ASN A 35 7.95 3.73 -0.41
C ASN A 35 8.09 2.27 -0.88
N GLU A 36 7.01 1.50 -0.85
CA GLU A 36 7.04 0.12 -1.32
C GLU A 36 7.34 0.01 -2.81
N THR A 37 6.75 0.92 -3.60
CA THR A 37 6.97 0.97 -5.04
C THR A 37 8.44 1.31 -5.35
N ALA A 38 9.02 2.28 -4.64
CA ALA A 38 10.42 2.66 -4.79
C ALA A 38 11.37 1.52 -4.40
N GLU A 39 11.08 0.83 -3.29
CA GLU A 39 11.87 -0.31 -2.82
C GLU A 39 11.80 -1.50 -3.79
N PHE A 40 10.63 -1.78 -4.35
CA PHE A 40 10.48 -2.80 -5.39
C PHE A 40 11.26 -2.46 -6.66
N ALA A 41 11.25 -1.20 -7.10
CA ALA A 41 12.03 -0.76 -8.24
C ALA A 41 13.54 -0.93 -8.00
N ARG A 42 14.03 -0.55 -6.82
CA ARG A 42 15.44 -0.75 -6.41
C ARG A 42 15.83 -2.22 -6.46
N LYS A 43 15.04 -3.10 -5.82
CA LYS A 43 15.28 -4.55 -5.83
C LYS A 43 15.25 -5.15 -7.24
N SER A 44 14.33 -4.71 -8.08
CA SER A 44 14.22 -5.18 -9.46
C SER A 44 15.48 -4.81 -10.26
N PHE A 45 15.99 -3.59 -10.07
CA PHE A 45 17.23 -3.16 -10.70
C PHE A 45 18.43 -4.01 -10.26
N GLU A 46 18.57 -4.25 -8.95
CA GLU A 46 19.63 -5.09 -8.39
C GLU A 46 19.56 -6.53 -8.92
N HIS A 47 18.36 -7.11 -8.96
CA HIS A 47 18.13 -8.45 -9.51
C HIS A 47 18.53 -8.53 -10.98
N ASN A 48 18.14 -7.54 -11.77
CA ASN A 48 18.45 -7.47 -13.20
C ASN A 48 19.95 -7.32 -13.44
N SER A 49 20.62 -6.43 -12.70
CA SER A 49 22.07 -6.23 -12.80
C SER A 49 22.83 -7.51 -12.47
N ALA A 50 22.48 -8.19 -11.37
CA ALA A 50 23.10 -9.44 -10.97
C ALA A 50 22.86 -10.56 -12.00
N THR A 51 21.68 -10.59 -12.64
CA THR A 51 21.36 -11.55 -13.71
C THR A 51 22.20 -11.26 -14.95
N PHE A 52 22.33 -9.99 -15.33
CA PHE A 52 23.12 -9.56 -16.48
C PHE A 52 24.61 -9.89 -16.31
N GLU A 53 25.18 -9.62 -15.14
CA GLU A 53 26.56 -10.02 -14.81
C GLU A 53 26.78 -11.54 -14.96
N LYS A 54 25.85 -12.34 -14.45
CA LYS A 54 25.90 -13.81 -14.59
C LYS A 54 25.76 -14.27 -16.05
N LEU A 55 24.93 -13.61 -16.85
CA LEU A 55 24.77 -13.92 -18.27
C LEU A 55 26.04 -13.60 -19.06
N ILE A 56 26.68 -12.45 -18.81
CA ILE A 56 27.97 -12.10 -19.44
C ILE A 56 29.05 -13.11 -19.06
N GLY A 57 29.06 -13.58 -17.81
CA GLY A 57 30.00 -14.58 -17.33
C GLY A 57 29.69 -16.03 -17.76
N ALA A 58 28.59 -16.28 -18.48
CA ALA A 58 28.21 -17.62 -18.88
C ALA A 58 29.12 -18.15 -19.99
N GLN A 59 29.84 -19.24 -19.71
CA GLN A 59 30.81 -19.84 -20.63
C GLN A 59 30.19 -20.87 -21.59
N SER A 60 28.91 -21.19 -21.42
CA SER A 60 28.16 -22.12 -22.30
C SER A 60 26.67 -21.75 -22.35
N LEU A 61 25.97 -22.31 -23.34
CA LEU A 61 24.53 -22.12 -23.50
C LEU A 61 23.75 -22.72 -22.33
N GLU A 62 24.16 -23.87 -21.82
CA GLU A 62 23.54 -24.52 -20.65
C GLU A 62 23.60 -23.60 -19.43
N LYS A 63 24.74 -22.94 -19.18
CA LYS A 63 24.88 -21.98 -18.08
C LYS A 63 24.01 -20.74 -18.28
N ALA A 64 23.90 -20.25 -19.51
CA ALA A 64 22.99 -19.14 -19.81
C ALA A 64 21.51 -19.53 -19.56
N ILE A 65 21.11 -20.75 -19.92
CA ILE A 65 19.76 -21.28 -19.66
C ILE A 65 19.50 -21.40 -18.16
N GLU A 66 20.47 -21.91 -17.38
CA GLU A 66 20.35 -21.97 -15.92
C GLU A 66 20.12 -20.58 -15.31
N VAL A 67 20.90 -19.57 -15.73
CA VAL A 67 20.77 -18.18 -15.27
C VAL A 67 19.40 -17.61 -15.61
N GLN A 68 18.95 -17.76 -16.86
CA GLN A 68 17.65 -17.27 -17.31
C GLN A 68 16.47 -17.96 -16.59
N THR A 69 16.61 -19.27 -16.32
CA THR A 69 15.60 -20.04 -15.58
C THR A 69 15.50 -19.56 -14.13
N SER A 70 16.65 -19.33 -13.47
CA SER A 70 16.70 -18.78 -12.12
C SER A 70 16.10 -17.37 -12.07
N TYR A 71 16.38 -16.53 -13.06
CA TYR A 71 15.79 -15.20 -13.20
C TYR A 71 14.26 -15.29 -13.30
N ALA A 72 13.74 -16.13 -14.20
CA ALA A 72 12.31 -16.27 -14.40
C ALA A 72 11.59 -16.71 -13.11
N LYS A 73 12.17 -17.67 -12.39
CA LYS A 73 11.63 -18.12 -11.09
C LYS A 73 11.64 -16.98 -10.06
N GLY A 74 12.77 -16.29 -9.90
CA GLY A 74 12.89 -15.19 -8.93
C GLY A 74 11.99 -14.00 -9.26
N ALA A 75 11.82 -13.67 -10.54
CA ALA A 75 10.89 -12.64 -11.01
C ALA A 75 9.43 -13.01 -10.69
N TYR A 76 9.04 -14.28 -10.88
CA TYR A 76 7.71 -14.76 -10.52
C TYR A 76 7.44 -14.66 -9.02
N GLU A 77 8.36 -15.17 -8.19
CA GLU A 77 8.26 -15.08 -6.72
C GLU A 77 8.16 -13.61 -6.26
N SER A 78 8.97 -12.74 -6.83
CA SER A 78 8.97 -11.30 -6.53
C SER A 78 7.64 -10.63 -6.93
N LEU A 79 7.08 -10.98 -8.10
CA LEU A 79 5.81 -10.45 -8.56
C LEU A 79 4.64 -10.84 -7.64
N VAL A 80 4.59 -12.11 -7.22
CA VAL A 80 3.54 -12.61 -6.32
C VAL A 80 3.64 -11.92 -4.96
N ALA A 81 4.86 -11.80 -4.43
CA ALA A 81 5.10 -11.10 -3.17
C ALA A 81 4.69 -9.62 -3.25
N GLN A 82 5.11 -8.92 -4.30
CA GLN A 82 4.78 -7.50 -4.50
C GLN A 82 3.28 -7.29 -4.65
N SER A 83 2.62 -8.14 -5.44
CA SER A 83 1.16 -8.06 -5.67
C SER A 83 0.38 -8.25 -4.38
N SER A 84 0.77 -9.24 -3.56
CA SER A 84 0.17 -9.49 -2.25
C SER A 84 0.34 -8.29 -1.31
N LYS A 85 1.56 -7.71 -1.28
CA LYS A 85 1.88 -6.57 -0.42
C LYS A 85 1.16 -5.29 -0.84
N MET A 86 1.11 -5.00 -2.14
CA MET A 86 0.35 -3.86 -2.67
C MET A 86 -1.15 -4.02 -2.39
N GLY A 87 -1.71 -5.22 -2.53
CA GLY A 87 -3.10 -5.50 -2.17
C GLY A 87 -3.40 -5.23 -0.69
N ALA A 88 -2.49 -5.62 0.20
CA ALA A 88 -2.61 -5.31 1.63
C ALA A 88 -2.52 -3.79 1.90
N LEU A 89 -1.59 -3.08 1.25
CA LEU A 89 -1.43 -1.62 1.41
C LEU A 89 -2.67 -0.84 0.93
N TYR A 90 -3.25 -1.20 -0.22
CA TYR A 90 -4.49 -0.57 -0.70
C TYR A 90 -5.70 -0.90 0.19
N THR A 91 -5.74 -2.12 0.74
CA THR A 91 -6.76 -2.49 1.73
C THR A 91 -6.64 -1.66 3.00
N ALA A 92 -5.42 -1.45 3.50
CA ALA A 92 -5.13 -0.60 4.64
C ALA A 92 -5.50 0.87 4.36
N LEU A 93 -5.11 1.40 3.20
CA LEU A 93 -5.49 2.74 2.76
C LEU A 93 -7.02 2.94 2.83
N ALA A 94 -7.79 2.03 2.24
CA ALA A 94 -9.24 2.12 2.26
C ALA A 94 -9.78 2.02 3.70
N THR A 95 -9.37 1.00 4.44
CA THR A 95 -9.88 0.73 5.80
C THR A 95 -9.57 1.90 6.74
N ASP A 96 -8.33 2.34 6.80
CA ASP A 96 -7.89 3.40 7.73
C ASP A 96 -8.46 4.77 7.36
N THR A 97 -8.68 5.03 6.07
CA THR A 97 -9.29 6.30 5.62
C THR A 97 -10.77 6.37 6.01
N PHE A 98 -11.52 5.26 5.93
CA PHE A 98 -12.97 5.27 6.19
C PHE A 98 -13.34 4.97 7.64
N LYS A 99 -12.47 4.29 8.40
CA LYS A 99 -12.70 3.95 9.81
C LYS A 99 -13.12 5.13 10.71
N PRO A 100 -12.59 6.36 10.58
CA PRO A 100 -13.01 7.51 11.39
C PRO A 100 -14.50 7.85 11.27
N PHE A 101 -15.18 7.40 10.21
CA PHE A 101 -16.59 7.68 9.95
C PHE A 101 -17.55 6.58 10.44
N GLU A 102 -17.08 5.39 10.79
CA GLU A 102 -17.94 4.29 11.26
C GLU A 102 -18.74 4.66 12.52
N GLY A 103 -18.11 5.39 13.45
CA GLY A 103 -18.75 5.90 14.67
C GLY A 103 -19.77 7.02 14.42
N LEU A 104 -19.63 7.75 13.31
CA LEU A 104 -20.57 8.80 12.91
C LEU A 104 -21.82 8.19 12.26
N LEU A 105 -21.65 7.27 11.30
CA LEU A 105 -22.75 6.58 10.62
C LEU A 105 -23.65 5.80 11.59
N SER A 106 -23.04 5.14 12.58
CA SER A 106 -23.79 4.40 13.60
C SER A 106 -24.59 5.28 14.57
N LYS A 107 -24.20 6.56 14.76
CA LYS A 107 -24.99 7.53 15.53
C LYS A 107 -26.14 8.11 14.72
N THR A 108 -25.97 8.39 13.42
CA THR A 108 -27.05 8.88 12.55
C THR A 108 -28.11 7.83 12.26
N MET A 109 -27.77 6.54 12.22
CA MET A 109 -28.76 5.46 12.07
C MET A 109 -29.56 5.16 13.36
N LYS A 110 -29.08 5.62 14.52
CA LYS A 110 -29.72 5.42 15.83
C LYS A 110 -30.42 6.67 16.37
N ALA A 111 -30.29 7.80 15.68
CA ALA A 111 -30.96 9.07 15.98
C ALA A 111 -32.24 9.20 15.16
#